data_AF-A0AAN6MLR4-F1
#
_entry.id   AF-A0AAN6MLR4-F1
#
_cell.length_a   1.000
_cell.length_b   1.000
_cell.length_c   1.000
_cell.angle_alpha   90.00
_cell.angle_beta   90.00
_cell.angle_gamma   90.00
#
_symmetry.space_group_name_H-M   'P 1'
#
loop_
_entity.id
_entity.type
_entity.pdbx_description
1 polymer ?
#
loop_
_entity_poly.entity_id
_entity_poly.type
_entity_poly.pdbx_seq_one_letter_code
_entity_poly.pdbx_strand_id
1 'polypeptide(L)'
;MATYTLNVLIDNRVLALHSKDSLCIAKKVNGCYDVVFQGAAPIPTGDQQLLLANNVFQWTEEYRVFLTQSFGNGVMISHSTQPVEITFGQAAIWADGALQPAVTADTTEWDTADGSSADTTFTVESAPISLHAAVEQSTGGGKFSTIYVDPDVHMGDTRIELTPKNEYLLFWKKITTTEAMLAISVSVGHFWKFAPGKTSKTIRFGFAKPDQPAGPLELPSWYDM
;
A
#
# COMPACT_ATOMS: atom_id res chain seq x y z
N MET A 1 4.70 14.88 10.34
CA MET A 1 4.21 13.74 9.54
C MET A 1 2.79 13.44 9.98
N ALA A 2 1.89 13.15 9.04
CA ALA A 2 0.51 12.83 9.37
C ALA A 2 0.38 11.33 9.72
N THR A 3 -0.42 11.03 10.75
CA THR A 3 -0.83 9.65 11.09
C THR A 3 -2.24 9.43 10.58
N TYR A 4 -2.41 8.42 9.74
CA TYR A 4 -3.69 8.01 9.18
C TYR A 4 -4.28 6.85 9.98
N THR A 5 -5.60 6.85 10.11
CA THR A 5 -6.37 5.81 10.80
C THR A 5 -7.54 5.38 9.93
N LEU A 6 -7.63 4.09 9.67
CA LEU A 6 -8.77 3.45 9.05
C LEU A 6 -9.46 2.56 10.09
N ASN A 7 -10.71 2.86 10.39
CA ASN A 7 -11.59 1.99 11.16
C ASN A 7 -12.40 1.13 10.18
N VAL A 8 -12.26 -0.19 10.27
CA VAL A 8 -13.07 -1.13 9.49
C VAL A 8 -14.02 -1.87 10.40
N LEU A 9 -15.31 -1.63 10.19
CA LEU A 9 -16.40 -2.31 10.86
C LEU A 9 -16.84 -3.51 10.02
N ILE A 10 -16.89 -4.71 10.60
CA ILE A 10 -17.37 -5.91 9.94
C ILE A 10 -18.61 -6.42 10.69
N ASP A 11 -19.72 -6.60 9.96
CA ASP A 11 -20.91 -7.22 10.52
C ASP A 11 -20.58 -8.62 11.08
N ASN A 12 -21.07 -8.94 12.27
CA ASN A 12 -20.82 -10.24 12.92
C ASN A 12 -21.32 -11.40 12.06
N ARG A 13 -22.43 -11.21 11.34
CA ARG A 13 -22.95 -12.21 10.40
C ARG A 13 -22.01 -12.49 9.23
N VAL A 14 -21.19 -11.52 8.82
CA VAL A 14 -20.16 -11.75 7.79
C VAL A 14 -19.01 -12.58 8.37
N LEU A 15 -18.55 -12.27 9.59
CA LEU A 15 -17.51 -13.05 10.27
C LEU A 15 -17.93 -14.51 10.50
N ALA A 16 -19.21 -14.73 10.80
CA ALA A 16 -19.79 -16.07 10.96
C ALA A 16 -19.82 -16.91 9.67
N LEU A 17 -19.53 -16.33 8.49
CA LEU A 17 -19.36 -17.09 7.25
C LEU A 17 -18.03 -17.84 7.19
N HIS A 18 -17.11 -17.60 8.14
CA HIS A 18 -15.80 -18.26 8.22
C HIS A 18 -15.01 -18.22 6.90
N SER A 19 -14.99 -17.04 6.27
CA SER A 19 -14.20 -16.83 5.04
C SER A 19 -12.73 -17.20 5.27
N LYS A 20 -12.11 -17.78 4.23
CA LYS A 20 -10.66 -18.03 4.17
C LYS A 20 -9.89 -16.89 3.54
N ASP A 21 -10.60 -15.85 3.09
CA ASP A 21 -10.00 -14.66 2.50
C ASP A 21 -9.62 -13.67 3.60
N SER A 22 -8.53 -12.94 3.34
CA SER A 22 -8.07 -11.85 4.18
C SER A 22 -8.66 -10.53 3.67
N LEU A 23 -8.97 -9.65 4.61
CA LEU A 23 -9.15 -8.23 4.34
C LEU A 23 -7.78 -7.63 4.00
N CYS A 24 -7.66 -7.04 2.82
CA CYS A 24 -6.40 -6.53 2.28
C CYS A 24 -6.50 -5.02 2.04
N ILE A 25 -5.44 -4.29 2.38
CA ILE A 25 -5.29 -2.85 2.16
C ILE A 25 -4.08 -2.63 1.24
N ALA A 26 -4.32 -1.98 0.10
CA ALA A 26 -3.28 -1.52 -0.80
C ALA A 26 -3.32 0.01 -0.93
N LYS A 27 -2.16 0.63 -1.10
CA LYS A 27 -2.02 2.07 -1.33
C LYS A 27 -1.65 2.33 -2.79
N LYS A 28 -2.12 3.45 -3.33
CA LYS A 28 -1.77 3.85 -4.69
C LYS A 28 -0.39 4.49 -4.74
N VAL A 29 0.47 4.01 -5.63
CA VAL A 29 1.74 4.66 -6.00
C VAL A 29 1.84 4.58 -7.53
N ASN A 30 2.19 5.69 -8.18
CA ASN A 30 2.31 5.77 -9.65
C ASN A 30 1.10 5.22 -10.43
N GLY A 31 -0.11 5.41 -9.91
CA GLY A 31 -1.33 4.91 -10.56
C GLY A 31 -1.73 3.48 -10.20
N CYS A 32 -0.85 2.71 -9.55
CA CYS A 32 -1.01 1.28 -9.30
C CYS A 32 -1.33 0.95 -7.83
N TYR A 33 -2.05 -0.15 -7.62
CA TYR A 33 -2.26 -0.81 -6.34
C TYR A 33 -1.71 -2.22 -6.49
N ASP A 34 -0.45 -2.45 -6.16
CA ASP A 34 0.26 -3.69 -6.47
C ASP A 34 0.77 -4.42 -5.23
N VAL A 35 0.85 -3.77 -4.06
CA VAL A 35 1.27 -4.41 -2.82
C VAL A 35 0.24 -4.26 -1.70
N VAL A 36 -0.03 -5.36 -1.00
CA VAL A 36 -0.82 -5.35 0.23
C VAL A 36 0.10 -5.09 1.41
N PHE A 37 0.00 -3.89 1.98
CA PHE A 37 0.87 -3.43 3.06
C PHE A 37 0.25 -3.64 4.44
N GLN A 38 -1.08 -3.75 4.54
CA GLN A 38 -1.78 -4.12 5.77
C GLN A 38 -2.95 -5.02 5.47
N GLY A 39 -3.32 -5.86 6.44
CA GLY A 39 -4.47 -6.74 6.33
C GLY A 39 -4.74 -7.54 7.59
N ALA A 40 -5.88 -8.21 7.59
CA ALA A 40 -6.31 -9.09 8.68
C ALA A 40 -7.19 -10.21 8.14
N ALA A 41 -7.20 -11.36 8.79
CA ALA A 41 -7.96 -12.52 8.35
C ALA A 41 -8.84 -13.09 9.47
N PRO A 42 -10.03 -13.64 9.17
CA PRO A 42 -10.83 -14.37 10.16
C PRO A 42 -10.09 -15.56 10.76
N ILE A 43 -9.21 -16.19 9.97
CA ILE A 43 -8.33 -17.28 10.38
C ILE A 43 -6.90 -16.90 9.95
N PRO A 44 -6.13 -16.21 10.81
CA PRO A 44 -4.80 -15.74 10.48
C PRO A 44 -3.82 -16.86 10.15
N THR A 45 -2.95 -16.60 9.18
CA THR A 45 -1.78 -17.41 8.86
C THR A 45 -0.56 -16.50 8.77
N GLY A 46 0.63 -17.00 9.13
CA GLY A 46 1.86 -16.21 9.07
C GLY A 46 1.83 -15.00 10.01
N ASP A 47 2.06 -13.81 9.46
CA ASP A 47 2.13 -12.52 10.15
C ASP A 47 0.78 -11.77 10.20
N GLN A 48 -0.29 -12.37 9.67
CA GLN A 48 -1.60 -11.75 9.59
C GLN A 48 -2.21 -11.48 10.97
N GLN A 49 -2.92 -10.36 11.07
CA GLN A 49 -3.71 -10.03 12.26
C GLN A 49 -5.07 -10.75 12.23
N LEU A 50 -5.63 -11.00 13.41
CA LEU A 50 -7.00 -11.49 13.55
C LEU A 50 -8.00 -10.41 13.16
N LEU A 51 -8.89 -10.73 12.22
CA LEU A 51 -9.98 -9.86 11.84
C LEU A 51 -11.12 -9.96 12.88
N LEU A 52 -11.50 -8.81 13.43
CA LEU A 52 -12.57 -8.65 14.40
C LEU A 52 -13.75 -7.86 13.81
N ALA A 53 -14.81 -7.68 14.58
CA ALA A 53 -15.93 -6.82 14.17
C ALA A 53 -15.53 -5.34 14.10
N ASN A 54 -14.53 -4.93 14.88
CA ASN A 54 -13.98 -3.57 14.88
C ASN A 54 -12.47 -3.67 14.71
N ASN A 55 -11.95 -3.16 13.59
CA ASN A 55 -10.53 -3.21 13.26
C ASN A 55 -10.01 -1.80 13.10
N VAL A 56 -8.79 -1.57 13.56
CA VAL A 56 -8.12 -0.27 13.44
C VAL A 56 -6.78 -0.50 12.76
N PHE A 57 -6.59 0.15 11.62
CA PHE A 57 -5.35 0.14 10.85
C PHE A 57 -4.75 1.54 10.89
N GLN A 58 -3.45 1.63 11.14
CA GLN A 58 -2.74 2.90 11.27
C GLN A 58 -1.41 2.89 10.53
N TRP A 59 -1.06 4.04 9.95
CA TRP A 59 0.20 4.26 9.26
C TRP A 59 0.57 5.74 9.29
N THR A 60 1.85 6.06 9.12
CA THR A 60 2.34 7.44 9.05
C THR A 60 2.93 7.75 7.68
N GLU A 61 2.90 9.01 7.27
CA GLU A 61 3.62 9.50 6.08
C GLU A 61 5.13 9.59 6.34
N GLU A 62 5.71 8.42 6.56
CA GLU A 62 7.15 8.17 6.66
C GLU A 62 7.47 7.08 5.65
N TYR A 63 8.43 7.36 4.77
CA TYR A 63 8.75 6.48 3.65
C TYR A 63 10.20 6.01 3.69
N ARG A 64 10.42 4.83 3.13
CA ARG A 64 11.73 4.31 2.78
C ARG A 64 11.70 3.80 1.35
N VAL A 65 12.84 3.84 0.69
CA VAL A 65 13.04 3.21 -0.62
C VAL A 65 14.13 2.17 -0.55
N PHE A 66 13.97 1.11 -1.32
CA PHE A 66 14.96 0.05 -1.47
C PHE A 66 14.90 -0.49 -2.90
N LEU A 67 15.91 -1.25 -3.30
CA LEU A 67 15.89 -2.00 -4.56
C LEU A 67 15.65 -3.49 -4.31
N THR A 68 14.95 -4.13 -5.23
CA THR A 68 14.57 -5.55 -5.15
C THR A 68 14.73 -6.28 -6.49
N GLN A 69 15.15 -7.55 -6.44
CA GLN A 69 15.00 -8.51 -7.53
C GLN A 69 13.66 -9.24 -7.51
N SER A 70 13.01 -9.27 -6.34
CA SER A 70 11.74 -9.95 -6.12
C SER A 70 10.61 -9.14 -6.73
N PHE A 71 10.15 -9.59 -7.89
CA PHE A 71 9.09 -8.98 -8.67
C PHE A 71 8.19 -10.05 -9.29
N GLY A 72 6.87 -9.82 -9.27
CA GLY A 72 5.87 -10.69 -9.89
C GLY A 72 4.69 -11.04 -8.97
N ASN A 73 3.58 -11.46 -9.59
CA ASN A 73 2.34 -11.75 -8.86
C ASN A 73 2.50 -12.94 -7.88
N GLY A 74 2.20 -12.68 -6.61
CA GLY A 74 2.34 -13.63 -5.49
C GLY A 74 3.75 -13.75 -4.95
N VAL A 75 4.72 -12.99 -5.47
CA VAL A 75 6.11 -13.03 -5.03
C VAL A 75 6.25 -12.22 -3.74
N MET A 76 6.85 -12.85 -2.73
CA MET A 76 7.23 -12.16 -1.49
C MET A 76 8.35 -11.18 -1.80
N ILE A 77 8.16 -9.92 -1.43
CA ILE A 77 9.13 -8.87 -1.70
C ILE A 77 10.27 -9.00 -0.68
N SER A 78 11.51 -8.91 -1.17
CA SER A 78 12.70 -9.01 -0.33
C SER A 78 13.70 -7.93 -0.70
N HIS A 79 14.25 -7.27 0.30
CA HIS A 79 15.27 -6.25 0.11
C HIS A 79 16.53 -6.83 -0.55
N SER A 80 16.92 -6.28 -1.70
CA SER A 80 18.24 -6.52 -2.30
C SER A 80 19.26 -5.46 -1.86
N THR A 81 18.80 -4.36 -1.26
CA THR A 81 19.61 -3.28 -0.71
C THR A 81 19.12 -2.91 0.68
N GLN A 82 19.94 -2.22 1.46
CA GLN A 82 19.45 -1.59 2.68
C GLN A 82 18.41 -0.52 2.34
N PRO A 83 17.27 -0.45 3.06
CA PRO A 83 16.31 0.64 2.90
C PRO A 83 16.89 1.99 3.28
N VAL A 84 16.57 3.02 2.51
CA VAL A 84 16.97 4.41 2.73
C VAL A 84 15.73 5.23 3.08
N GLU A 85 15.78 5.94 4.20
CA GLU A 85 14.75 6.91 4.58
C GLU A 85 14.70 8.06 3.58
N ILE A 86 13.49 8.43 3.17
CA ILE A 86 13.28 9.44 2.14
C ILE A 86 12.01 10.25 2.42
N THR A 87 12.05 11.54 2.09
CA THR A 87 10.89 12.44 2.10
C THR A 87 10.62 13.00 0.72
N PHE A 88 9.43 13.56 0.51
CA PHE A 88 9.11 14.25 -0.75
C PHE A 88 10.16 15.33 -1.07
N GLY A 89 10.49 15.47 -2.36
CA GLY A 89 11.50 16.39 -2.88
C GLY A 89 12.93 15.86 -2.78
N GLN A 90 13.13 14.61 -2.35
CA GLN A 90 14.44 13.98 -2.25
C GLN A 90 14.67 12.90 -3.30
N ALA A 91 15.94 12.57 -3.51
CA ALA A 91 16.43 11.48 -4.35
C ALA A 91 17.30 10.52 -3.53
N ALA A 92 17.09 9.22 -3.69
CA ALA A 92 18.04 8.19 -3.28
C ALA A 92 18.84 7.71 -4.51
N ILE A 93 20.15 7.89 -4.48
CA ILE A 93 21.00 7.63 -5.65
C ILE A 93 21.73 6.30 -5.46
N TRP A 94 21.64 5.42 -6.45
CA TRP A 94 22.48 4.23 -6.51
C TRP A 94 23.90 4.60 -6.95
N ALA A 95 24.85 4.40 -6.06
CA ALA A 95 26.27 4.59 -6.32
C ALA A 95 27.09 3.61 -5.49
N ASP A 96 28.26 3.21 -6.01
CA ASP A 96 29.20 2.34 -5.29
C ASP A 96 28.60 1.00 -4.81
N GLY A 97 27.60 0.49 -5.56
CA GLY A 97 26.95 -0.79 -5.26
C GLY A 97 25.91 -0.74 -4.15
N ALA A 98 25.44 0.45 -3.75
CA ALA A 98 24.38 0.63 -2.75
C ALA A 98 23.51 1.85 -3.06
N LEU A 99 22.31 1.89 -2.47
CA LEU A 99 21.56 3.15 -2.35
C LEU A 99 22.22 4.03 -1.30
N GLN A 100 22.57 5.25 -1.69
CA GLN A 100 23.13 6.26 -0.80
C GLN A 100 22.02 6.94 0.02
N PRO A 101 22.35 7.56 1.16
CA PRO A 101 21.41 8.38 1.91
C PRO A 101 20.72 9.42 1.02
N ALA A 102 19.42 9.63 1.23
CA ALA A 102 18.66 10.53 0.40
C ALA A 102 19.16 11.98 0.49
N VAL A 103 19.19 12.67 -0.65
CA VAL A 103 19.60 14.07 -0.79
C VAL A 103 18.48 14.90 -1.38
N THR A 104 18.51 16.22 -1.21
CA THR A 104 17.59 17.13 -1.93
C THR A 104 17.78 16.95 -3.43
N ALA A 105 16.70 16.70 -4.15
CA ALA A 105 16.72 16.51 -5.59
C ALA A 105 16.64 17.84 -6.35
N ASP A 106 17.16 17.86 -7.58
CA ASP A 106 16.77 18.86 -8.57
C ASP A 106 15.44 18.43 -9.19
N THR A 107 14.38 19.18 -8.90
CA THR A 107 13.01 18.83 -9.31
C THR A 107 12.54 19.59 -10.55
N THR A 108 13.43 20.30 -11.24
CA THR A 108 13.07 21.15 -12.40
C THR A 108 12.56 20.35 -13.59
N GLU A 109 13.03 19.11 -13.73
CA GLU A 109 12.67 18.20 -14.83
C GLU A 109 11.69 17.09 -14.41
N TRP A 110 11.09 17.17 -13.22
CA TRP A 110 10.16 16.13 -12.78
C TRP A 110 8.89 16.14 -13.61
N ASP A 111 8.37 14.95 -13.95
CA ASP A 111 7.08 14.86 -14.61
C ASP A 111 5.99 15.25 -13.61
N THR A 112 5.24 16.30 -13.95
CA THR A 112 4.14 16.85 -13.13
C THR A 112 2.77 16.67 -13.80
N ALA A 113 2.72 15.95 -14.92
CA ALA A 113 1.52 15.83 -15.75
C ALA A 113 0.36 15.11 -15.04
N ASP A 114 0.63 14.28 -14.05
CA ASP A 114 -0.37 13.52 -13.30
C ASP A 114 -0.82 14.18 -11.98
N GLY A 115 -0.35 15.41 -11.73
CA GLY A 115 -0.53 16.16 -10.49
C GLY A 115 0.54 15.90 -9.42
N SER A 116 1.57 15.12 -9.75
CA SER A 116 2.82 15.02 -8.99
C SER A 116 3.54 16.37 -8.89
N SER A 117 4.35 16.50 -7.85
CA SER A 117 5.25 17.63 -7.60
C SER A 117 6.34 17.24 -6.61
N ALA A 118 7.30 18.14 -6.39
CA ALA A 118 8.28 18.02 -5.30
C ALA A 118 7.67 17.79 -3.91
N ASP A 119 6.41 18.18 -3.69
CA ASP A 119 5.72 18.03 -2.40
C ASP A 119 5.00 16.67 -2.25
N THR A 120 5.00 15.84 -3.29
CA THR A 120 4.25 14.57 -3.33
C THR A 120 5.07 13.40 -3.89
N THR A 121 6.28 13.67 -4.38
CA THR A 121 7.11 12.72 -5.12
C THR A 121 8.52 12.72 -4.55
N PHE A 122 9.18 11.56 -4.63
CA PHE A 122 10.61 11.41 -4.43
C PHE A 122 11.15 10.48 -5.52
N THR A 123 12.46 10.41 -5.67
CA THR A 123 13.07 9.63 -6.75
C THR A 123 14.07 8.58 -6.26
N VAL A 124 14.19 7.53 -7.05
CA VAL A 124 15.34 6.62 -7.01
C VAL A 124 16.11 6.80 -8.30
N GLU A 125 17.40 7.10 -8.20
CA GLU A 125 18.23 7.43 -9.37
C GLU A 125 19.35 6.41 -9.60
N SER A 126 19.67 6.18 -10.88
CA SER A 126 20.74 5.29 -11.34
C SER A 126 20.59 3.83 -10.90
N ALA A 127 19.36 3.39 -10.58
CA ALA A 127 19.09 2.01 -10.22
C ALA A 127 19.55 1.06 -11.34
N PRO A 128 20.24 -0.05 -11.03
CA PRO A 128 20.63 -1.03 -12.04
C PRO A 128 19.41 -1.64 -12.72
N ILE A 129 19.50 -1.85 -14.04
CA ILE A 129 18.45 -2.49 -14.86
C ILE A 129 17.95 -3.85 -14.34
N SER A 130 18.76 -4.55 -13.55
CA SER A 130 18.42 -5.84 -12.95
C SER A 130 17.61 -5.73 -11.67
N LEU A 131 17.29 -4.52 -11.21
CA LEU A 131 16.63 -4.25 -9.95
C LEU A 131 15.44 -3.31 -10.16
N HIS A 132 14.40 -3.51 -9.36
CA HIS A 132 13.22 -2.67 -9.30
C HIS A 132 13.27 -1.76 -8.07
N ALA A 133 12.82 -0.52 -8.21
CA ALA A 133 12.63 0.37 -7.07
C ALA A 133 11.36 -0.02 -6.31
N ALA A 134 11.40 0.04 -4.99
CA ALA A 134 10.27 -0.26 -4.13
C ALA A 134 10.13 0.79 -3.03
N VAL A 135 8.91 0.98 -2.56
CA VAL A 135 8.56 1.95 -1.52
C VAL A 135 7.99 1.22 -0.32
N GLU A 136 8.50 1.55 0.86
CA GLU A 136 7.88 1.18 2.13
C GLU A 136 7.25 2.39 2.80
N GLN A 137 6.21 2.14 3.58
CA GLN A 137 5.58 3.11 4.45
C GLN A 137 5.56 2.61 5.89
N SER A 138 5.76 3.53 6.83
CA SER A 138 5.66 3.23 8.27
C SER A 138 4.24 2.82 8.64
N THR A 139 4.12 1.66 9.28
CA THR A 139 2.87 1.15 9.88
C THR A 139 2.84 1.35 11.40
N GLY A 140 3.71 2.22 11.91
CA GLY A 140 3.88 2.50 13.34
C GLY A 140 4.74 1.49 14.09
N GLY A 141 5.15 1.85 15.31
CA GLY A 141 5.97 0.98 16.18
C GLY A 141 7.35 0.64 15.60
N GLY A 142 7.90 1.49 14.74
CA GLY A 142 9.19 1.27 14.06
C GLY A 142 9.12 0.26 12.90
N LYS A 143 7.93 -0.17 12.50
CA LYS A 143 7.71 -1.11 11.39
C LYS A 143 7.42 -0.37 10.09
N PHE A 144 7.90 -0.94 9.01
CA PHE A 144 7.68 -0.48 7.64
C PHE A 144 7.12 -1.66 6.83
N SER A 145 6.23 -1.35 5.90
CA SER A 145 5.64 -2.30 4.97
C SER A 145 5.71 -1.77 3.56
N THR A 146 6.01 -2.66 2.61
CA THR A 146 6.09 -2.32 1.19
C THR A 146 4.69 -1.95 0.69
N ILE A 147 4.59 -0.79 0.05
CA ILE A 147 3.36 -0.29 -0.55
C ILE A 147 3.37 -0.33 -2.08
N TYR A 148 4.54 -0.51 -2.69
CA TYR A 148 4.72 -0.50 -4.14
C TYR A 148 6.04 -1.13 -4.58
N VAL A 149 6.03 -1.81 -5.73
CA VAL A 149 7.23 -2.19 -6.47
C VAL A 149 7.07 -1.75 -7.93
N ASP A 150 8.04 -0.98 -8.42
CA ASP A 150 8.05 -0.50 -9.78
C ASP A 150 8.08 -1.66 -10.79
N PRO A 151 7.07 -1.80 -11.67
CA PRO A 151 7.00 -2.93 -12.59
C PRO A 151 7.90 -2.79 -13.81
N ASP A 152 8.41 -1.59 -14.07
CA ASP A 152 9.12 -1.30 -15.30
C ASP A 152 10.62 -1.55 -15.17
N VAL A 153 11.23 -1.85 -16.32
CA VAL A 153 12.69 -1.98 -16.47
C VAL A 153 13.21 -0.72 -17.14
N HIS A 154 14.03 0.03 -16.41
CA HIS A 154 14.52 1.35 -16.83
C HIS A 154 15.88 1.24 -17.55
N MET A 155 15.86 1.18 -18.88
CA MET A 155 17.09 1.00 -19.69
C MET A 155 17.78 2.31 -20.12
N GLY A 156 17.10 3.46 -19.99
CA GLY A 156 17.56 4.73 -20.56
C GLY A 156 17.16 5.95 -19.75
N ASP A 157 16.06 5.86 -19.01
CA ASP A 157 15.79 6.76 -17.89
C ASP A 157 16.46 6.19 -16.65
N THR A 158 17.26 6.98 -15.96
CA THR A 158 17.86 6.57 -14.69
C THR A 158 17.07 7.08 -13.50
N ARG A 159 16.06 7.92 -13.70
CA ARG A 159 15.25 8.51 -12.64
C ARG A 159 13.91 7.82 -12.58
N ILE A 160 13.66 7.16 -11.46
CA ILE A 160 12.36 6.54 -11.17
C ILE A 160 11.64 7.47 -10.21
N GLU A 161 10.64 8.18 -10.71
CA GLU A 161 9.76 9.02 -9.89
C GLU A 161 8.73 8.16 -9.18
N LEU A 162 8.58 8.36 -7.87
CA LEU A 162 7.69 7.58 -7.01
C LEU A 162 6.75 8.54 -6.30
N THR A 163 5.47 8.46 -6.63
CA THR A 163 4.41 9.36 -6.16
C THR A 163 3.35 8.59 -5.37
N PRO A 164 3.56 8.33 -4.07
CA PRO A 164 2.52 7.79 -3.20
C PRO A 164 1.33 8.74 -3.08
N LYS A 165 0.12 8.24 -3.36
CA LYS A 165 -1.13 9.02 -3.23
C LYS A 165 -1.91 8.54 -2.00
N ASN A 166 -2.61 9.46 -1.33
CA ASN A 166 -3.54 9.13 -0.25
C ASN A 166 -4.87 8.54 -0.78
N GLU A 167 -4.74 7.60 -1.71
CA GLU A 167 -5.78 6.81 -2.35
C GLU A 167 -5.49 5.33 -2.07
N TYR A 168 -6.52 4.58 -1.72
CA TYR A 168 -6.40 3.24 -1.16
C TYR A 168 -7.46 2.30 -1.72
N LEU A 169 -7.16 1.00 -1.68
CA LEU A 169 -8.02 -0.08 -2.12
C LEU A 169 -8.18 -1.15 -1.02
N LEU A 170 -9.43 -1.55 -0.76
CA LEU A 170 -9.83 -2.43 0.32
C LEU A 170 -10.64 -3.55 -0.31
N PHE A 171 -10.18 -4.77 -0.12
CA PHE A 171 -10.72 -5.90 -0.86
C PHE A 171 -10.49 -7.19 -0.09
N TRP A 172 -11.22 -8.23 -0.50
CA TRP A 172 -11.06 -9.58 0.02
C TRP A 172 -10.22 -10.39 -0.95
N LYS A 173 -9.17 -11.05 -0.44
CA LYS A 173 -8.36 -11.98 -1.24
C LYS A 173 -7.71 -13.00 -0.33
N LYS A 174 -7.62 -14.23 -0.81
CA LYS A 174 -6.81 -15.26 -0.17
C LYS A 174 -5.33 -14.93 -0.33
N ILE A 175 -4.70 -14.45 0.74
CA ILE A 175 -3.25 -14.24 0.85
C ILE A 175 -2.75 -14.84 2.16
N THR A 176 -1.47 -15.22 2.20
CA THR A 176 -0.85 -15.82 3.39
C THR A 176 0.16 -14.91 4.09
N THR A 177 0.46 -13.76 3.49
CA THR A 177 1.41 -12.76 4.01
C THR A 177 1.04 -11.38 3.48
N THR A 178 1.23 -10.35 4.29
CA THR A 178 1.44 -8.98 3.80
C THR A 178 2.83 -8.91 3.12
N GLU A 179 3.17 -7.90 2.32
CA GLU A 179 4.45 -7.83 1.54
C GLU A 179 4.53 -8.69 0.27
N ALA A 180 3.41 -9.23 -0.22
CA ALA A 180 3.38 -9.87 -1.53
C ALA A 180 2.98 -8.86 -2.62
N MET A 181 3.74 -8.82 -3.71
CA MET A 181 3.29 -8.13 -4.91
C MET A 181 2.14 -8.92 -5.51
N LEU A 182 1.05 -8.26 -5.88
CA LEU A 182 -0.16 -8.85 -6.42
C LEU A 182 -0.58 -8.11 -7.67
N ALA A 183 -0.99 -8.87 -8.69
CA ALA A 183 -1.88 -8.35 -9.69
C ALA A 183 -3.25 -8.12 -9.02
N ILE A 184 -3.49 -6.90 -8.56
CA ILE A 184 -4.75 -6.52 -7.95
C ILE A 184 -5.69 -6.08 -9.05
N SER A 185 -6.76 -6.85 -9.27
CA SER A 185 -7.86 -6.38 -10.10
C SER A 185 -8.63 -5.32 -9.34
N VAL A 186 -8.49 -4.08 -9.78
CA VAL A 186 -9.19 -2.90 -9.28
C VAL A 186 -10.72 -3.03 -9.34
N SER A 187 -11.26 -3.99 -10.11
CA SER A 187 -12.71 -4.15 -10.27
C SER A 187 -13.46 -4.78 -9.08
N VAL A 188 -12.75 -5.25 -8.04
CA VAL A 188 -13.34 -6.10 -6.99
C VAL A 188 -13.16 -5.55 -5.56
N GLY A 189 -12.84 -4.26 -5.41
CA GLY A 189 -12.61 -3.63 -4.10
C GLY A 189 -13.31 -2.28 -3.91
N HIS A 190 -13.21 -1.75 -2.70
CA HIS A 190 -13.66 -0.41 -2.33
C HIS A 190 -12.51 0.58 -2.44
N PHE A 191 -12.68 1.61 -3.27
CA PHE A 191 -11.75 2.71 -3.38
C PHE A 191 -12.13 3.81 -2.40
N TRP A 192 -11.15 4.35 -1.69
CA TRP A 192 -11.34 5.57 -0.93
C TRP A 192 -10.08 6.42 -0.93
N LYS A 193 -10.28 7.66 -0.52
CA LYS A 193 -9.23 8.62 -0.20
C LYS A 193 -9.60 9.37 1.06
N PHE A 194 -8.60 9.91 1.75
CA PHE A 194 -8.86 10.86 2.82
C PHE A 194 -9.28 12.20 2.21
N ALA A 195 -10.34 12.79 2.77
CA ALA A 195 -10.70 14.16 2.41
C ALA A 195 -9.59 15.13 2.84
N PRO A 196 -9.43 16.30 2.18
CA PRO A 196 -8.41 17.28 2.56
C PRO A 196 -8.46 17.63 4.05
N GLY A 197 -7.30 17.56 4.71
CA GLY A 197 -7.16 17.82 6.15
C GLY A 197 -7.76 16.76 7.08
N LYS A 198 -8.21 15.61 6.56
CA LYS A 198 -8.68 14.47 7.35
C LYS A 198 -7.64 13.37 7.35
N THR A 199 -7.48 12.72 8.50
CA THR A 199 -6.59 11.58 8.68
C THR A 199 -7.29 10.35 9.27
N SER A 200 -8.61 10.42 9.45
CA SER A 200 -9.43 9.30 9.93
C SER A 200 -10.56 9.02 8.96
N LYS A 201 -10.83 7.73 8.74
CA LYS A 201 -11.91 7.23 7.88
C LYS A 201 -12.54 6.01 8.56
N THR A 202 -13.85 5.87 8.47
CA THR A 202 -14.56 4.67 8.89
C THR A 202 -15.28 4.06 7.69
N ILE A 203 -15.07 2.77 7.48
CA ILE A 203 -15.72 1.98 6.43
C ILE A 203 -16.36 0.76 7.08
N ARG A 204 -17.56 0.39 6.65
CA ARG A 204 -18.24 -0.84 7.08
C ARG A 204 -18.34 -1.83 5.92
N PHE A 205 -18.09 -3.11 6.21
CA PHE A 205 -18.42 -4.23 5.32
C PHE A 205 -19.49 -5.09 5.96
N GLY A 206 -20.64 -5.21 5.32
CA GLY A 206 -21.80 -5.85 5.93
C GLY A 206 -23.02 -5.85 5.05
N PHE A 207 -24.18 -6.14 5.64
CA PHE A 207 -25.48 -6.07 4.97
C PHE A 207 -26.04 -4.65 5.02
N ALA A 208 -27.04 -4.34 4.19
CA ALA A 208 -27.67 -3.01 4.12
C ALA A 208 -28.17 -2.54 5.49
N LYS A 209 -28.72 -3.46 6.29
CA LYS A 209 -28.96 -3.25 7.72
C LYS A 209 -27.95 -4.08 8.53
N PRO A 210 -27.21 -3.48 9.48
CA PRO A 210 -26.23 -4.20 10.28
C PRO A 210 -26.77 -5.49 10.88
N ASP A 211 -26.09 -6.59 10.59
CA ASP A 211 -26.40 -7.95 11.08
C ASP A 211 -27.81 -8.47 10.72
N GLN A 212 -28.48 -7.82 9.76
CA GLN A 212 -29.87 -8.11 9.36
C GLN A 212 -30.00 -8.22 7.83
N PRO A 213 -29.57 -9.35 7.23
CA PRO A 213 -29.80 -9.59 5.81
C PRO A 213 -31.30 -9.63 5.51
N ALA A 214 -31.72 -8.89 4.49
CA ALA A 214 -33.06 -8.82 3.94
C ALA A 214 -33.51 -10.16 3.30
N GLY A 215 -32.57 -11.05 2.99
CA GLY A 215 -32.84 -12.39 2.48
C GLY A 215 -31.56 -13.20 2.24
N PRO A 216 -31.69 -14.49 1.85
CA PRO A 216 -30.55 -15.39 1.65
C PRO A 216 -29.66 -15.02 0.45
N LEU A 217 -30.13 -14.14 -0.43
CA LEU A 217 -29.40 -13.69 -1.62
C LEU A 217 -28.73 -12.32 -1.43
N GLU A 218 -28.95 -11.64 -0.29
CA GLU A 218 -28.24 -10.40 -0.04
C GLU A 218 -26.76 -10.70 0.19
N LEU A 219 -25.90 -10.04 -0.57
CA LEU A 219 -24.46 -10.12 -0.43
C LEU A 219 -23.95 -8.93 0.39
N PRO A 220 -22.94 -9.13 1.26
CA PRO A 220 -22.34 -8.02 1.97
C PRO A 220 -21.62 -7.08 1.01
N SER A 221 -21.65 -5.78 1.32
CA SER A 221 -21.00 -4.73 0.54
C SER A 221 -20.33 -3.68 1.43
N TRP A 222 -19.62 -2.76 0.79
CA TRP A 222 -18.94 -1.65 1.45
C TRP A 222 -19.86 -0.45 1.66
N TYR A 223 -19.71 0.22 2.80
CA TYR A 223 -20.42 1.45 3.15
C TYR A 223 -19.43 2.45 3.76
N ASP A 224 -19.35 3.64 3.19
CA ASP A 224 -18.68 4.78 3.82
C ASP A 224 -19.58 5.33 4.94
N MET A 225 -18.98 5.56 6.12
CA MET A 225 -19.66 6.06 7.32
C MET A 225 -19.31 7.52 7.62
#